data_AF-A0A5R9BUN7-F1
#
_entry.id   AF-A0A5R9BUN7-F1
#
_cell.length_a   1.000
_cell.length_b   1.000
_cell.length_c   1.000
_cell.angle_alpha   90.00
_cell.angle_beta   90.00
_cell.angle_gamma   90.00
#
_symmetry.space_group_name_H-M   'P 1'
#
loop_
_entity.id
_entity.type
_entity.pdbx_description
1 polymer ?
#
loop_
_entity_poly.entity_id
_entity_poly.type
_entity_poly.pdbx_seq_one_letter_code
_entity_poly.pdbx_strand_id
1 'polypeptide(L)'
;MGKLVIDRLEKPIKLTHKEALFKYLKDEELKEALKNTLKEEMDEFFEASSLESKTEEAGDILEVLECLLELNSVKIKDVLKKRLISRE
;
A
#
# COMPACT_ATOMS: atom_id res chain seq x y z
N MET A 1 -9.44 -10.50 -10.78
CA MET A 1 -8.38 -10.11 -9.83
C MET A 1 -9.03 -9.24 -8.76
N GLY A 2 -8.64 -9.34 -7.50
CA GLY A 2 -9.11 -8.42 -6.45
C GLY A 2 -7.99 -7.44 -6.08
N LYS A 3 -8.33 -6.18 -5.77
CA LYS A 3 -7.36 -5.17 -5.29
C LYS A 3 -7.20 -5.33 -3.78
N LEU A 4 -5.95 -5.28 -3.29
CA LEU A 4 -5.69 -5.22 -1.86
C LEU A 4 -6.13 -3.85 -1.35
N VAL A 5 -6.77 -3.81 -0.20
CA VAL A 5 -7.13 -2.56 0.45
C VAL A 5 -6.60 -2.61 1.87
N ILE A 6 -5.76 -1.63 2.20
CA ILE A 6 -5.04 -1.54 3.48
C ILE A 6 -5.84 -0.77 4.54
N ASP A 7 -6.97 -0.19 4.12
CA ASP A 7 -7.71 0.80 4.89
C ASP A 7 -9.17 0.36 5.20
N ARG A 8 -9.91 1.18 5.97
CA ARG A 8 -11.31 0.88 6.36
C ARG A 8 -12.35 1.06 5.24
N LEU A 9 -12.00 0.72 4.00
CA LEU A 9 -12.89 0.92 2.85
C LEU A 9 -13.98 -0.15 2.70
N GLU A 10 -13.96 -1.24 3.46
CA GLU A 10 -15.00 -2.27 3.35
C GLU A 10 -16.41 -1.68 3.47
N LYS A 11 -16.64 -0.78 4.43
CA LYS A 11 -17.95 -0.12 4.61
C LYS A 11 -18.32 0.76 3.40
N PRO A 12 -17.49 1.74 2.98
CA PRO A 12 -17.72 2.51 1.75
C PRO A 12 -17.95 1.65 0.50
N ILE A 13 -17.15 0.60 0.30
CA ILE A 13 -17.25 -0.28 -0.87
C ILE A 13 -18.57 -1.05 -0.83
N LYS A 14 -19.00 -1.60 0.31
CA LYS A 14 -20.29 -2.30 0.42
C LYS A 14 -21.50 -1.39 0.17
N LEU A 15 -21.39 -0.09 0.44
CA LEU A 15 -22.47 0.86 0.15
C LEU A 15 -22.68 1.06 -1.35
N THR A 16 -21.60 1.03 -2.13
CA THR A 16 -21.61 1.28 -3.58
C THR A 16 -21.66 -0.01 -4.41
N HIS A 17 -21.02 -1.06 -3.92
CA HIS A 17 -20.83 -2.36 -4.56
C HIS A 17 -21.28 -3.48 -3.60
N LYS A 18 -22.60 -3.67 -3.48
CA LYS A 18 -23.21 -4.59 -2.49
C LYS A 18 -22.75 -6.05 -2.62
N GLU A 19 -22.33 -6.47 -3.80
CA GLU A 19 -21.89 -7.84 -4.09
C GLU A 19 -20.38 -8.04 -3.91
N ALA A 20 -19.63 -7.01 -3.51
CA ALA A 20 -18.20 -7.10 -3.26
C ALA A 20 -17.90 -8.12 -2.14
N LEU A 21 -17.01 -9.06 -2.44
CA LEU A 21 -16.53 -10.06 -1.49
C LEU A 21 -15.23 -9.60 -0.84
N PHE A 22 -15.10 -9.81 0.46
CA PHE A 22 -13.93 -9.43 1.24
C PHE A 22 -13.29 -10.67 1.86
N LYS A 23 -11.97 -10.77 1.74
CA LYS A 23 -11.15 -11.73 2.45
C LYS A 23 -10.11 -10.97 3.25
N TYR A 24 -10.06 -11.21 4.55
CA TYR A 24 -8.99 -10.72 5.40
C TYR A 24 -7.78 -11.64 5.27
N LEU A 25 -6.64 -11.07 4.89
CA LEU A 25 -5.37 -11.79 4.71
C LEU A 25 -4.55 -11.76 6.00
N LYS A 26 -3.77 -12.82 6.21
CA LYS A 26 -2.85 -12.96 7.36
C LYS A 26 -1.55 -13.63 6.93
N ASP A 27 -0.54 -13.50 7.77
CA ASP A 27 0.74 -14.22 7.65
C ASP A 27 1.35 -14.14 6.23
N GLU A 28 1.67 -15.28 5.63
CA GLU A 28 2.29 -15.31 4.30
C GLU A 28 1.34 -14.87 3.17
N GLU A 29 0.03 -15.09 3.30
CA GLU A 29 -0.93 -14.60 2.28
C GLU A 29 -0.94 -13.06 2.23
N LEU A 30 -0.86 -12.41 3.39
CA LEU A 30 -0.78 -10.95 3.47
C LEU A 30 0.54 -10.44 2.88
N LYS A 31 1.64 -11.10 3.22
CA LYS A 31 2.98 -10.73 2.73
C LYS A 31 3.11 -10.88 1.21
N GLU A 32 2.53 -11.93 0.63
CA GLU A 32 2.50 -12.11 -0.82
C GLU A 32 1.61 -11.06 -1.49
N ALA A 33 0.44 -10.77 -0.92
CA ALA A 33 -0.44 -9.72 -1.43
C ALA A 33 0.25 -8.34 -1.42
N LEU A 34 0.86 -7.94 -0.29
CA LEU A 34 1.61 -6.68 -0.19
C LEU A 34 2.76 -6.58 -1.20
N LYS A 35 3.47 -7.69 -1.46
CA LYS A 35 4.54 -7.71 -2.48
C LYS A 35 4.00 -7.51 -3.89
N ASN A 36 2.83 -8.08 -4.19
CA ASN A 36 2.20 -7.94 -5.50
C ASN A 36 1.66 -6.53 -5.68
N THR A 37 0.97 -5.99 -4.67
CA THR A 37 0.49 -4.61 -4.65
C THR A 37 1.65 -3.63 -4.81
N LEU A 38 2.77 -3.80 -4.11
CA LEU A 38 3.92 -2.91 -4.29
C LEU A 38 4.41 -2.85 -5.75
N LYS A 39 4.38 -3.98 -6.48
CA LYS A 39 4.75 -4.00 -7.89
C LYS A 39 3.72 -3.26 -8.75
N GLU A 40 2.44 -3.51 -8.50
CA GLU A 40 1.32 -2.84 -9.16
C GLU A 40 1.42 -1.32 -9.00
N GLU A 41 1.52 -0.80 -7.77
CA GLU A 41 1.59 0.65 -7.53
C GLU A 41 2.88 1.28 -8.11
N MET A 42 3.98 0.51 -8.17
CA MET A 42 5.18 0.96 -8.87
C MET A 42 4.96 1.08 -10.37
N ASP A 43 4.32 0.09 -11.00
CA ASP A 43 3.98 0.14 -12.42
C ASP A 43 3.03 1.31 -12.70
N GLU A 44 1.99 1.51 -11.89
CA GLU A 44 1.06 2.64 -11.97
C GLU A 44 1.80 3.99 -11.83
N PHE A 45 2.71 4.12 -10.86
CA PHE A 45 3.52 5.34 -10.69
C PHE A 45 4.37 5.68 -11.91
N PHE A 46 4.92 4.68 -12.59
CA PHE A 46 5.71 4.89 -13.80
C PHE A 46 4.85 5.21 -15.01
N GLU A 47 3.65 4.65 -15.10
CA GLU A 47 2.68 4.88 -16.18
C GLU A 47 1.85 6.16 -16.01
N ALA A 48 1.79 6.71 -14.79
CA ALA A 48 1.04 7.91 -14.46
C ALA A 48 1.44 9.11 -15.34
N SER A 49 0.44 9.65 -16.07
CA SER A 49 0.62 10.75 -17.03
C SER A 49 0.41 12.14 -16.42
N SER A 50 -0.21 12.22 -15.24
CA SER A 50 -0.46 13.47 -14.53
C SER A 50 0.35 13.54 -13.24
N LEU A 51 0.67 14.76 -12.79
CA LEU A 51 1.34 14.97 -11.50
C LEU A 51 0.47 14.51 -10.33
N GLU A 52 -0.84 14.68 -10.44
CA GLU A 52 -1.80 14.27 -9.43
C GLU A 52 -1.78 12.76 -9.26
N SER A 53 -2.00 11.99 -10.34
CA SER A 53 -1.93 10.53 -10.33
C SER A 53 -0.56 10.05 -9.84
N LYS A 54 0.53 10.66 -10.31
CA LYS A 54 1.87 10.29 -9.86
C LYS A 54 2.11 10.52 -8.36
N THR A 55 1.45 11.52 -7.78
CA THR A 55 1.51 11.79 -6.34
C THR A 55 0.67 10.80 -5.56
N GLU A 56 -0.49 10.40 -6.10
CA GLU A 56 -1.36 9.35 -5.55
C GLU A 56 -0.62 8.01 -5.49
N GLU A 57 -0.06 7.53 -6.61
CA GLU A 57 0.65 6.24 -6.62
C GLU A 57 1.91 6.26 -5.73
N ALA A 58 2.57 7.41 -5.59
CA ALA A 58 3.66 7.55 -4.63
C ALA A 58 3.20 7.39 -3.18
N GLY A 59 1.99 7.85 -2.87
CA GLY A 59 1.33 7.64 -1.58
C GLY A 59 1.06 6.17 -1.33
N ASP A 60 0.47 5.48 -2.30
CA ASP A 60 0.12 4.06 -2.19
C ASP A 60 1.37 3.18 -2.04
N ILE A 61 2.45 3.48 -2.77
CA ILE A 61 3.77 2.84 -2.56
C ILE A 61 4.25 3.02 -1.11
N LEU A 62 4.12 4.21 -0.53
CA LEU A 62 4.54 4.48 0.85
C LEU A 62 3.68 3.73 1.86
N GLU A 63 2.37 3.63 1.63
CA GLU A 63 1.45 2.86 2.48
C GLU A 63 1.79 1.37 2.48
N VAL A 64 2.01 0.80 1.29
CA VAL A 64 2.40 -0.62 1.15
C VAL A 64 3.76 -0.88 1.82
N LEU A 65 4.72 0.04 1.66
CA LEU A 65 6.01 -0.05 2.35
C LEU A 65 5.87 0.03 3.87
N GLU A 66 5.03 0.91 4.39
CA GLU A 66 4.73 0.97 5.83
C GLU A 66 4.21 -0.38 6.33
N CYS A 67 3.23 -0.97 5.63
CA CYS A 67 2.70 -2.28 5.99
C CYS A 67 3.75 -3.39 5.98
N LEU A 68 4.61 -3.43 4.96
CA LEU A 68 5.70 -4.41 4.87
C LEU A 68 6.73 -4.25 6.01
N LEU A 69 7.00 -3.00 6.43
CA LEU A 69 7.86 -2.73 7.58
C LEU A 69 7.21 -3.18 8.89
N GLU A 70 5.91 -2.95 9.05
CA GLU A 70 5.16 -3.35 10.24
C GLU A 70 5.11 -4.87 10.43
N LEU A 71 5.09 -5.67 9.35
CA LEU A 71 5.26 -7.13 9.42
C LEU A 71 6.58 -7.54 10.11
N ASN A 72 7.59 -6.68 10.06
CA ASN A 72 8.89 -6.87 10.70
C ASN A 72 9.05 -6.04 11.97
N SER A 73 7.94 -5.54 12.54
CA SER A 73 7.91 -4.66 13.72
C SER A 73 8.73 -3.37 13.56
N VAL A 74 8.92 -2.91 12.32
CA VAL A 74 9.59 -1.64 12.01
C VAL A 74 8.53 -0.60 11.66
N LYS A 75 8.63 0.60 12.26
CA LYS A 75 7.73 1.71 11.92
C LYS A 75 8.37 2.59 10.85
N ILE A 76 7.58 3.09 9.90
CA ILE A 76 8.09 3.94 8.82
C ILE A 76 8.80 5.19 9.35
N LYS A 77 8.33 5.77 10.47
CA LYS A 77 8.98 6.90 11.14
C LYS A 77 10.45 6.65 11.50
N ASP A 78 10.80 5.41 11.86
CA ASP A 78 12.15 5.05 12.26
C ASP A 78 13.07 4.94 11.04
N VAL A 79 12.53 4.48 9.91
CA VAL A 79 13.20 4.49 8.59
C VAL A 79 13.44 5.93 8.13
N LEU A 80 12.42 6.79 8.20
CA LEU A 80 12.54 8.20 7.82
C LEU A 80 13.57 8.94 8.67
N LYS A 81 13.61 8.69 9.99
CA LYS A 81 14.62 9.26 10.88
C LYS A 81 16.04 8.84 10.48
N LYS A 82 16.27 7.57 10.16
CA LYS A 82 17.57 7.09 9.67
C LYS A 82 17.99 7.76 8.36
N ARG A 83 17.05 7.99 7.44
CA ARG A 83 17.30 8.65 6.15
C ARG A 83 17.72 10.11 6.32
N LEU A 84 17.11 10.86 7.23
CA LEU A 84 17.47 12.26 7.49
C LEU A 84 18.92 12.39 8.00
N ILE A 85 19.35 11.50 8.89
CA ILE A 85 20.73 11.46 9.40
C ILE A 85 21.73 11.18 8.27
N SER A 86 21.37 10.35 7.28
CA SER A 86 22.27 10.02 6.15
C SER A 86 22.42 11.10 5.08
N ARG A 87 21.75 12.26 5.23
CA ARG A 87 21.78 13.37 4.27
C ARG A 87 22.55 14.61 4.77
N GLU A 88 23.00 14.59 6.02
CA GLU A 88 23.94 15.55 6.62
C GLU A 88 25.39 15.07 6.41
#